data_AF-A0AAN4PTS0-F1
#
_entry.id   AF-A0AAN4PTS0-F1
#
_cell.length_a   1.000
_cell.length_b   1.000
_cell.length_c   1.000
_cell.angle_alpha   90.00
_cell.angle_beta   90.00
_cell.angle_gamma   90.00
#
_symmetry.space_group_name_H-M   'P 1'
#
loop_
_entity.id
_entity.type
_entity.pdbx_description
1 polymer ?
#
loop_
_entity_poly.entity_id
_entity_poly.type
_entity_poly.pdbx_seq_one_letter_code
_entity_poly.pdbx_strand_id
1 'polypeptide(L)'
;MKATTALLMRLTYERDLVFAQAVSGRSVSLAGVESILSVCANIVPNIQMQHIDAIEYEATGMCEIRRVCPVWPEHAPLGCLTVDVTPQFALGSVECSTRLFGGEFKRHFLHVVTSSRGHRTVVQIFAPSWLMNLSWCKRVIAQLSKTANPLRLVTECPDQLILKN
;
A
#
# COMPACT_ATOMS: atom_id res chain seq x y z
N MET A 1 -3.78 7.77 0.17
CA MET A 1 -3.54 7.63 1.62
C MET A 1 -4.82 7.50 2.46
N LYS A 2 -5.77 8.45 2.40
CA LYS A 2 -6.98 8.45 3.27
C LYS A 2 -7.83 7.16 3.25
N ALA A 3 -7.99 6.51 2.08
CA ALA A 3 -8.83 5.31 1.95
C ALA A 3 -8.26 4.09 2.69
N THR A 4 -6.94 3.88 2.65
CA THR A 4 -6.29 2.74 3.33
C THR A 4 -6.33 2.87 4.84
N THR A 5 -6.06 4.06 5.37
CA THR A 5 -6.15 4.30 6.81
C THR A 5 -7.59 4.10 7.30
N ALA A 6 -8.59 4.59 6.56
CA ALA A 6 -9.99 4.33 6.86
C ALA A 6 -10.33 2.83 6.85
N LEU A 7 -9.79 2.08 5.91
CA LEU A 7 -9.92 0.62 5.85
C LEU A 7 -9.32 -0.03 7.11
N LEU A 8 -8.06 0.27 7.44
CA LEU A 8 -7.38 -0.32 8.60
C LEU A 8 -8.08 0.01 9.92
N MET A 9 -8.59 1.24 10.10
CA MET A 9 -9.36 1.60 11.30
C MET A 9 -10.63 0.77 11.43
N ARG A 10 -11.29 0.42 10.30
CA ARG A 10 -12.49 -0.44 10.31
C ARG A 10 -12.17 -1.91 10.54
N LEU A 11 -11.01 -2.36 10.08
CA LEU A 11 -10.55 -3.75 10.23
C LEU A 11 -10.11 -4.04 11.66
N THR A 12 -9.42 -3.10 12.28
CA THR A 12 -8.81 -3.26 13.61
C THR A 12 -9.67 -2.68 14.74
N TYR A 13 -10.63 -1.80 14.40
CA TYR A 13 -11.35 -0.96 15.36
C TYR A 13 -10.46 0.02 16.14
N GLU A 14 -9.20 0.18 15.73
CA GLU A 14 -8.25 1.12 16.31
C GLU A 14 -8.27 2.46 15.60
N ARG A 15 -7.96 3.54 16.33
CA ARG A 15 -7.87 4.91 15.79
C ARG A 15 -6.43 5.39 15.63
N ASP A 16 -5.53 4.85 16.44
CA ASP A 16 -4.10 5.11 16.33
C ASP A 16 -3.46 3.91 15.66
N LEU A 17 -2.97 4.13 14.44
CA LEU A 17 -2.53 3.07 13.56
C LEU A 17 -1.10 3.31 13.12
N VAL A 18 -0.27 2.30 13.36
CA VAL A 18 1.06 2.14 12.76
C VAL A 18 0.99 0.98 11.77
N PHE A 19 1.29 1.25 10.51
CA PHE A 19 1.35 0.23 9.46
C PHE A 19 2.57 0.46 8.57
N ALA A 20 2.99 -0.56 7.82
CA ALA A 20 4.08 -0.38 6.87
C ALA A 20 3.56 0.27 5.59
N GLN A 21 4.36 1.17 5.04
CA GLN A 21 4.13 1.79 3.74
C GLN A 21 5.36 1.62 2.86
N ALA A 22 5.14 1.22 1.61
CA ALA A 22 6.14 1.28 0.56
C ALA A 22 6.32 2.75 0.13
N VAL A 23 7.56 3.21 0.20
CA VAL A 23 8.01 4.55 -0.20
C VAL A 23 9.03 4.43 -1.32
N SER A 24 9.26 5.51 -2.08
CA SER A 24 10.21 5.47 -3.19
C SER A 24 11.64 5.22 -2.72
N GLY A 25 11.97 5.63 -1.49
CA GLY A 25 13.32 5.64 -0.93
C GLY A 25 14.28 6.58 -1.68
N ARG A 26 13.75 7.49 -2.50
CA ARG A 26 14.50 8.44 -3.33
C ARG A 26 14.60 9.84 -2.74
N SER A 27 14.06 10.06 -1.55
CA SER A 27 14.04 11.33 -0.82
C SER A 27 15.42 11.79 -0.30
N VAL A 28 16.51 11.15 -0.75
CA VAL A 28 17.89 11.49 -0.36
C VAL A 28 18.44 12.61 -1.24
N SER A 29 19.21 13.52 -0.65
CA SER A 29 19.87 14.63 -1.36
C SER A 29 21.07 14.15 -2.21
N LEU A 30 20.81 13.25 -3.16
CA LEU A 30 21.79 12.74 -4.12
C LEU A 30 21.41 13.18 -5.53
N ALA A 31 22.33 13.87 -6.22
CA ALA A 31 22.12 14.31 -7.59
C ALA A 31 21.84 13.11 -8.52
N GLY A 32 20.77 13.18 -9.31
CA GLY A 32 20.38 12.12 -10.23
C GLY A 32 19.71 10.90 -9.58
N VAL A 33 19.37 10.95 -8.28
CA VAL A 33 18.71 9.82 -7.58
C VAL A 33 17.46 9.32 -8.29
N GLU A 34 16.67 10.21 -8.91
CA GLU A 34 15.47 9.85 -9.67
C GLU A 34 15.76 9.02 -10.94
N SER A 35 16.96 9.13 -11.49
CA SER A 35 17.38 8.42 -12.71
C SER A 35 18.03 7.07 -12.47
N ILE A 36 18.25 6.69 -11.19
CA ILE A 36 18.88 5.42 -10.85
C ILE A 36 17.92 4.26 -11.15
N LEU A 37 18.34 3.35 -12.03
CA LEU A 37 17.66 2.09 -12.31
C LEU A 37 18.06 1.04 -11.27
N SER A 38 17.40 1.05 -10.10
CA SER A 38 17.62 0.11 -9.01
C SER A 38 16.38 -0.02 -8.11
N VAL A 39 16.39 -0.98 -7.19
CA VAL A 39 15.38 -1.14 -6.14
C VAL A 39 15.68 -0.13 -5.02
N CYS A 40 15.29 1.12 -5.25
CA CYS A 40 15.36 2.17 -4.22
C CYS A 40 14.16 2.13 -3.27
N ALA A 41 13.10 1.41 -3.63
CA ALA A 41 11.88 1.33 -2.84
C ALA A 41 12.17 0.75 -1.45
N ASN A 42 11.61 1.37 -0.42
CA ASN A 42 11.76 0.96 0.97
C ASN A 42 10.39 0.72 1.61
N ILE A 43 10.34 -0.05 2.68
CA ILE A 43 9.15 -0.26 3.50
C ILE A 43 9.43 0.34 4.87
N VAL A 44 8.68 1.38 5.24
CA VAL A 44 8.87 2.13 6.49
C VAL A 44 7.58 2.16 7.32
N PRO A 45 7.65 2.31 8.65
CA PRO A 45 6.46 2.61 9.44
C PRO A 45 5.84 3.92 8.98
N ASN A 46 4.52 3.94 8.86
CA ASN A 46 3.75 5.15 8.69
C ASN A 46 2.73 5.24 9.83
N ILE A 47 2.74 6.38 10.51
CA ILE A 47 1.75 6.75 11.52
C ILE A 47 0.74 7.66 10.82
N GLN A 48 -0.54 7.40 11.06
CA GLN A 48 -1.65 8.14 10.44
C GLN A 48 -1.40 9.67 10.43
N MET A 49 -1.40 10.25 9.22
CA MET A 49 -1.22 11.70 8.95
C MET A 49 0.18 12.29 9.17
N GLN A 50 1.19 11.49 9.56
CA GLN A 50 2.55 11.99 9.85
C GLN A 50 3.57 11.69 8.74
N HIS A 51 3.10 11.33 7.54
CA HIS A 51 4.00 10.94 6.46
C HIS A 51 5.01 12.03 6.09
N ILE A 52 4.59 13.31 6.11
CA ILE A 52 5.45 14.44 5.71
C ILE A 52 6.70 14.51 6.60
N ASP A 53 6.53 14.35 7.90
CA ASP A 53 7.64 14.39 8.87
C ASP A 53 8.59 13.19 8.71
N ALA A 54 8.11 12.09 8.12
CA ALA A 54 8.89 10.89 7.88
C ALA A 54 9.66 10.90 6.55
N ILE A 55 9.37 11.84 5.62
CA ILE A 55 9.96 11.86 4.26
C ILE A 55 11.49 11.86 4.31
N GLU A 56 12.08 12.67 5.18
CA GLU A 56 13.54 12.80 5.33
C GLU A 56 14.21 11.48 5.76
N TYR A 57 13.45 10.58 6.39
CA TYR A 57 13.94 9.32 6.95
C TYR A 57 13.52 8.10 6.13
N GLU A 58 12.86 8.26 4.99
CA GLU A 58 12.33 7.15 4.16
C GLU A 58 13.39 6.19 3.64
N ALA A 59 14.65 6.63 3.54
CA ALA A 59 15.78 5.80 3.16
C ALA A 59 16.32 4.94 4.33
N THR A 60 15.84 5.16 5.55
CA THR A 60 16.26 4.39 6.73
C THR A 60 15.71 2.98 6.66
N GLY A 61 16.60 1.98 6.65
CA GLY A 61 16.20 0.58 6.60
C GLY A 61 15.51 0.11 7.90
N MET A 62 14.56 -0.80 7.80
CA MET A 62 13.81 -1.34 8.95
C MET A 62 14.70 -1.91 10.06
N CYS A 63 15.84 -2.52 9.72
CA CYS A 63 16.79 -3.03 10.72
C CYS A 63 17.35 -1.89 11.60
N GLU A 64 17.68 -0.76 10.97
CA GLU A 64 18.18 0.42 11.68
C GLU A 64 17.07 1.07 12.51
N ILE A 65 15.86 1.19 11.97
CA ILE A 65 14.72 1.71 12.73
C ILE A 65 14.46 0.84 13.98
N ARG A 66 14.49 -0.49 13.86
CA ARG A 66 14.32 -1.41 15.01
C ARG A 66 15.45 -1.28 16.04
N ARG A 67 16.68 -1.09 15.58
CA ARG A 67 17.84 -0.89 16.46
C ARG A 67 17.66 0.34 17.36
N VAL A 68 17.14 1.43 16.80
CA VAL A 68 17.00 2.71 17.51
C VAL A 68 15.67 2.82 18.26
N CYS A 69 14.66 2.01 17.88
CA CYS A 69 13.35 1.96 18.53
C CYS A 69 13.16 0.66 19.35
N PRO A 70 13.63 0.60 20.61
CA PRO A 70 13.67 -0.63 21.42
C PRO A 70 12.29 -1.19 21.81
N VAL A 71 11.22 -0.42 21.64
CA VAL A 71 9.84 -0.83 21.93
C VAL A 71 9.28 -1.74 20.82
N TRP A 72 9.92 -1.79 19.65
CA TRP A 72 9.37 -2.52 18.52
C TRP A 72 9.75 -4.01 18.57
N PRO A 73 8.79 -4.95 18.47
CA PRO A 73 9.13 -6.37 18.55
C PRO A 73 10.04 -6.79 17.40
N GLU A 74 11.08 -7.55 17.72
CA GLU A 74 12.15 -7.99 16.81
C GLU A 74 11.64 -8.75 15.58
N HIS A 75 10.42 -9.27 15.63
CA HIS A 75 9.76 -10.02 14.56
C HIS A 75 8.36 -9.53 14.19
N ALA A 76 7.94 -8.33 14.62
CA ALA A 76 6.61 -7.83 14.27
C ALA A 76 6.46 -7.71 12.73
N PRO A 77 5.58 -8.48 12.09
CA PRO A 77 5.29 -8.30 10.68
C PRO A 77 4.44 -7.04 10.53
N LEU A 78 4.82 -6.15 9.62
CA LEU A 78 4.02 -4.98 9.31
C LEU A 78 3.25 -5.26 8.01
N GLY A 79 1.93 -5.09 8.06
CA GLY A 79 1.10 -5.09 6.87
C GLY A 79 1.55 -3.94 5.95
N CYS A 80 1.84 -4.24 4.69
CA CYS A 80 2.39 -3.28 3.75
C CYS A 80 1.30 -2.62 2.90
N LEU A 81 1.39 -1.30 2.76
CA LEU A 81 0.65 -0.50 1.79
C LEU A 81 1.56 -0.22 0.60
N THR A 82 1.13 -0.59 -0.61
CA THR A 82 1.83 -0.20 -1.84
C THR A 82 0.98 0.76 -2.65
N VAL A 83 1.55 1.88 -3.06
CA VAL A 83 0.91 2.74 -4.07
C VAL A 83 1.43 2.28 -5.42
N ASP A 84 0.55 1.71 -6.25
CA ASP A 84 0.89 1.26 -7.59
C ASP A 84 0.83 2.47 -8.54
N VAL A 85 2.00 2.83 -9.07
CA VAL A 85 2.14 3.82 -10.13
C VAL A 85 2.13 3.04 -11.43
N THR A 86 1.01 3.07 -12.17
CA THR A 86 1.00 2.55 -13.54
C THR A 86 1.80 3.51 -14.41
N PRO A 87 3.00 3.14 -14.91
CA PRO A 87 3.78 4.05 -15.74
C PRO A 87 3.06 4.21 -17.08
N GLN A 88 2.73 5.46 -17.42
CA GLN A 88 2.32 5.85 -18.76
C GLN A 88 3.57 6.20 -19.55
N PHE A 89 3.79 5.51 -20.66
CA PHE A 89 4.84 5.87 -21.61
C PHE A 89 4.28 5.78 -23.03
N ALA A 90 4.85 6.58 -23.93
CA ALA A 90 4.47 6.59 -25.35
C ALA A 90 5.64 6.06 -26.17
N LEU A 91 5.33 5.27 -27.21
CA LEU A 91 6.29 4.86 -28.21
C LEU A 91 5.92 5.55 -29.53
N GLY A 92 6.59 6.68 -29.83
CA GLY A 92 6.19 7.56 -30.93
C GLY A 92 4.81 8.17 -30.68
N SER A 93 3.85 7.92 -31.57
CA SER A 93 2.47 8.39 -31.47
C SER A 93 1.52 7.40 -30.75
N VAL A 94 2.02 6.24 -30.31
CA VAL A 94 1.19 5.20 -29.69
C VAL A 94 1.23 5.30 -28.17
N GLU A 95 0.06 5.48 -27.57
CA GLU A 95 -0.13 5.43 -26.12
C GLU A 95 -0.01 3.98 -25.64
N CYS A 96 0.94 3.71 -24.75
CA CYS A 96 1.20 2.36 -24.24
C CYS A 96 0.70 2.23 -22.80
N SER A 97 0.14 1.05 -22.48
CA SER A 97 -0.27 0.70 -21.12
C SER A 97 0.61 -0.43 -20.59
N THR A 98 1.15 -0.26 -19.38
CA THR A 98 1.96 -1.27 -18.72
C THR A 98 1.06 -2.19 -17.88
N ARG A 99 1.30 -3.50 -17.95
CA ARG A 99 0.70 -4.47 -17.04
C ARG A 99 1.80 -5.26 -16.34
N LEU A 100 1.71 -5.35 -15.02
CA LEU A 100 2.56 -6.22 -14.24
C LEU A 100 2.02 -7.65 -14.31
N PHE A 101 2.82 -8.59 -14.81
CA PHE A 101 2.57 -10.02 -14.72
C PHE A 101 3.56 -10.60 -13.71
N GLY A 102 3.05 -11.26 -12.68
CA GLY A 102 3.87 -11.86 -11.62
C GLY A 102 3.24 -13.16 -11.14
N GLY A 103 4.08 -14.04 -10.60
CA GLY A 103 3.63 -15.28 -9.97
C GLY A 103 2.83 -15.04 -8.68
N GLU A 104 2.26 -16.11 -8.15
CA GLU A 104 1.49 -16.08 -6.91
C GLU A 104 2.43 -15.74 -5.72
N PHE A 105 2.35 -14.52 -5.21
CA PHE A 105 3.06 -14.13 -3.99
C PHE A 105 2.28 -14.64 -2.78
N LYS A 106 2.83 -15.62 -2.06
CA LYS A 106 2.30 -16.04 -0.75
C LYS A 106 2.46 -14.89 0.23
N ARG A 107 1.34 -14.29 0.62
CA ARG A 107 1.30 -13.19 1.59
C ARG A 107 0.99 -13.74 2.98
N HIS A 108 1.81 -13.36 3.95
CA HIS A 108 1.62 -13.72 5.35
C HIS A 108 0.85 -12.65 6.15
N PHE A 109 0.57 -11.50 5.53
CA PHE A 109 -0.07 -10.34 6.14
C PHE A 109 -1.02 -9.66 5.15
N LEU A 110 -1.86 -8.77 5.67
CA LEU A 110 -2.72 -7.91 4.88
C LEU A 110 -1.86 -6.95 4.03
N HIS A 111 -2.08 -6.97 2.72
CA HIS A 111 -1.46 -6.07 1.76
C HIS A 111 -2.55 -5.26 1.07
N VAL A 112 -2.43 -3.94 1.12
CA VAL A 112 -3.38 -3.04 0.45
C VAL A 112 -2.62 -2.28 -0.61
N VAL A 113 -3.11 -2.33 -1.84
CA VAL A 113 -2.55 -1.62 -2.98
C VAL A 113 -3.53 -0.57 -3.44
N THR A 114 -3.09 0.68 -3.57
CA THR A 114 -3.93 1.74 -4.15
C THR A 114 -3.30 2.27 -5.42
N SER A 115 -4.01 2.21 -6.55
CA SER A 115 -3.59 2.82 -7.81
C SER A 115 -4.58 3.88 -8.27
N SER A 116 -4.06 4.97 -8.85
CA SER A 116 -4.89 5.94 -9.57
C SER A 116 -4.85 5.62 -11.06
N ARG A 117 -6.03 5.47 -11.69
CA ARG A 117 -6.18 5.26 -13.13
C ARG A 117 -7.10 6.34 -13.68
N GLY A 118 -6.49 7.42 -14.19
CA GLY A 118 -7.23 8.62 -14.63
C GLY A 118 -8.03 9.21 -13.47
N HIS A 119 -9.35 9.32 -13.63
CA HIS A 119 -10.27 9.82 -12.58
C HIS A 119 -10.72 8.76 -11.56
N ARG A 120 -10.19 7.54 -11.63
CA ARG A 120 -10.63 6.42 -10.78
C ARG A 120 -9.53 6.02 -9.81
N THR A 121 -9.90 5.81 -8.56
CA THR A 121 -9.02 5.15 -7.58
C THR A 121 -9.39 3.68 -7.52
N VAL A 122 -8.39 2.82 -7.69
CA VAL A 122 -8.51 1.37 -7.53
C VAL A 122 -7.84 0.96 -6.23
N VAL A 123 -8.53 0.22 -5.37
CA VAL A 123 -7.96 -0.34 -4.14
C VAL A 123 -7.99 -1.86 -4.24
N GLN A 124 -6.83 -2.49 -4.20
CA GLN A 124 -6.69 -3.93 -4.19
C GLN A 124 -6.31 -4.41 -2.80
N ILE A 125 -7.05 -5.36 -2.25
CA ILE A 125 -6.76 -5.94 -0.94
C ILE A 125 -6.36 -7.39 -1.15
N PHE A 126 -5.25 -7.76 -0.54
CA PHE A 126 -4.76 -9.13 -0.53
C PHE A 126 -4.49 -9.56 0.90
N ALA A 127 -4.98 -10.74 1.27
CA ALA A 127 -4.76 -11.31 2.58
C ALA A 127 -4.83 -12.82 2.47
N PRO A 128 -4.11 -13.56 3.32
CA PRO A 128 -4.29 -15.00 3.39
C PRO A 128 -5.70 -15.33 3.92
N SER A 129 -6.29 -16.40 3.38
CA SER A 129 -7.65 -16.84 3.70
C SER A 129 -7.93 -17.07 5.19
N TRP A 130 -6.89 -17.43 5.97
CA TRP A 130 -6.98 -17.58 7.43
C TRP A 130 -7.05 -16.24 8.18
N LEU A 131 -6.48 -15.17 7.62
CA LEU A 131 -6.55 -13.82 8.20
C LEU A 131 -7.86 -13.13 7.82
N MET A 132 -8.30 -13.33 6.57
CA MET A 132 -9.43 -12.60 6.03
C MET A 132 -10.20 -13.45 5.03
N ASN A 133 -11.41 -13.87 5.40
CA ASN A 133 -12.30 -14.57 4.49
C ASN A 133 -13.13 -13.59 3.65
N LEU A 134 -13.59 -14.08 2.51
CA LEU A 134 -14.33 -13.35 1.49
C LEU A 134 -15.57 -12.61 2.03
N SER A 135 -16.33 -13.27 2.90
CA SER A 135 -17.55 -12.71 3.49
C SER A 135 -17.24 -11.52 4.41
N TRP A 136 -16.15 -11.61 5.18
CA TRP A 136 -15.71 -10.53 6.05
C TRP A 136 -15.18 -9.34 5.25
N CYS A 137 -14.40 -9.57 4.19
CA CYS A 137 -13.95 -8.50 3.31
C CYS A 137 -15.11 -7.71 2.71
N LYS A 138 -16.12 -8.42 2.18
CA LYS A 138 -17.32 -7.78 1.59
C LYS A 138 -18.00 -6.85 2.58
N ARG A 139 -18.09 -7.25 3.86
CA ARG A 139 -18.67 -6.40 4.91
C ARG A 139 -17.85 -5.14 5.13
N VAL A 140 -16.53 -5.26 5.25
CA VAL A 140 -15.65 -4.11 5.48
C VAL A 140 -15.72 -3.12 4.32
N ILE A 141 -15.70 -3.63 3.08
CA ILE A 141 -15.84 -2.82 1.87
C ILE A 141 -17.18 -2.08 1.85
N ALA A 142 -18.28 -2.78 2.18
CA ALA A 142 -19.61 -2.18 2.25
C ALA A 142 -19.75 -1.13 3.36
N GLN A 143 -18.91 -1.18 4.40
CA GLN A 143 -18.84 -0.14 5.42
C GLN A 143 -18.04 1.07 4.93
N LEU A 144 -16.93 0.84 4.21
CA LEU A 144 -16.10 1.92 3.66
C LEU A 144 -16.81 2.74 2.60
N SER A 145 -17.54 2.07 1.70
CA SER A 145 -18.32 2.74 0.65
C SER A 145 -19.40 3.68 1.21
N LYS A 146 -19.84 3.47 2.45
CA LYS A 146 -20.78 4.34 3.16
C LYS A 146 -20.13 5.57 3.81
N THR A 147 -18.82 5.55 4.08
CA THR A 147 -18.16 6.58 4.91
C THR A 147 -17.27 7.55 4.13
N ALA A 148 -16.75 7.15 2.97
CA ALA A 148 -15.95 8.00 2.10
C ALA A 148 -16.17 7.54 0.66
N ASN A 149 -16.21 8.49 -0.29
CA ASN A 149 -16.34 8.34 -1.75
C ASN A 149 -16.56 6.89 -2.22
N PRO A 150 -17.77 6.51 -2.68
CA PRO A 150 -18.25 5.14 -2.65
C PRO A 150 -17.41 4.19 -3.51
N LEU A 151 -16.39 3.59 -2.90
CA LEU A 151 -15.63 2.48 -3.47
C LEU A 151 -16.56 1.30 -3.72
N ARG A 152 -16.78 0.95 -4.99
CA ARG A 152 -17.53 -0.23 -5.45
C ARG A 152 -16.60 -1.42 -5.63
N LEU A 153 -17.03 -2.60 -5.21
CA LEU A 153 -16.35 -3.85 -5.54
C LEU A 153 -16.51 -4.15 -7.04
N VAL A 154 -15.41 -4.45 -7.74
CA VAL A 154 -15.39 -4.69 -9.19
C VAL A 154 -14.87 -6.07 -9.56
N THR A 155 -13.98 -6.66 -8.76
CA THR A 155 -13.48 -8.02 -9.01
C THR A 155 -13.20 -8.74 -7.71
N GLU A 156 -13.52 -10.02 -7.71
CA GLU A 156 -13.42 -10.92 -6.57
C GLU A 156 -12.68 -12.19 -7.00
N CYS A 157 -11.55 -12.44 -6.36
CA CYS A 157 -10.79 -13.69 -6.43
C CYS A 157 -10.55 -14.17 -4.99
N PRO A 158 -10.22 -15.47 -4.76
CA PRO A 158 -10.09 -16.03 -3.41
C PRO A 158 -9.20 -15.21 -2.46
N ASP A 159 -8.08 -14.67 -2.98
CA ASP A 159 -7.10 -13.91 -2.18
C ASP A 159 -6.94 -12.44 -2.63
N GLN A 160 -7.84 -11.95 -3.50
CA GLN A 160 -7.74 -10.60 -4.07
C GLN A 160 -9.12 -9.97 -4.25
N LEU A 161 -9.24 -8.73 -3.78
CA LEU A 161 -10.42 -7.90 -4.01
C LEU A 161 -10.04 -6.62 -4.68
N ILE A 162 -10.75 -6.23 -5.75
CA ILE A 162 -10.50 -5.00 -6.50
C ILE A 162 -11.69 -4.06 -6.31
N LEU A 163 -11.45 -2.89 -5.71
CA LEU A 163 -12.40 -1.82 -5.50
C LEU A 163 -12.16 -0.68 -6.48
N LYS A 164 -13.20 0.03 -6.90
CA LYS A 164 -13.12 1.23 -7.74
C LYS A 164 -14.07 2.30 -7.23
N ASN A 165 -13.63 3.56 -7.17
CA ASN A 165 -14.56 4.69 -7.02
C ASN A 165 -15.23 5.03 -8.36
#